data_AF-A0A966WKA0-F1
#
_entry.id   AF-A0A966WKA0-F1
#
_cell.length_a   1.000
_cell.length_b   1.000
_cell.length_c   1.000
_cell.angle_alpha   90.00
_cell.angle_beta   90.00
_cell.angle_gamma   90.00
#
_symmetry.space_group_name_H-M   'P 1'
#
loop_
_entity.id
_entity.type
_entity.pdbx_description
1 polymer ?
#
loop_
_entity_poly.entity_id
_entity_poly.type
_entity_poly.pdbx_seq_one_letter_code
_entity_poly.pdbx_strand_id
1 'polypeptide(L)'
;HHMHSDTPEDKHSPKEHGFFWSHMGWFLTKSNFVTNTKFIRELIRFPELRMIDRFDLLMPLALSISLFMIGYYLNQYEPQLHTNGFQLFIWGFSISTVMLYHATFLVNSVAHQWGKKRYETQDTSRNNFIIAILTFGEGWHNNHHHYPGSARQGFYWWEIDLTYYVLKFLAMIGVIWDVRTVSENIRESKKIDHLHH
;
A
#
# COMPACT_ATOMS: atom_id res chain seq x y z
N HIS A 1 1.35 10.36 -8.12
CA HIS A 1 2.26 10.47 -6.98
C HIS A 1 3.71 10.57 -7.44
N HIS A 2 4.46 9.47 -7.67
CA HIS A 2 5.93 9.54 -7.92
C HIS A 2 6.42 10.59 -8.93
N MET A 3 5.74 10.79 -10.06
CA MET A 3 6.15 11.78 -11.07
C MET A 3 6.10 13.24 -10.59
N HIS A 4 5.23 13.52 -9.61
CA HIS A 4 4.93 14.86 -9.13
C HIS A 4 4.99 14.92 -7.60
N SER A 5 5.70 14.00 -6.95
CA SER A 5 5.68 13.85 -5.49
C SER A 5 6.01 15.17 -4.79
N ASP A 6 5.16 15.57 -3.83
CA ASP A 6 5.31 16.83 -3.09
C ASP A 6 5.31 18.12 -3.94
N THR A 7 4.67 18.08 -5.11
CA THR A 7 4.26 19.25 -5.89
C THR A 7 2.74 19.45 -5.85
N PRO A 8 2.21 20.62 -6.26
CA PRO A 8 0.77 20.87 -6.25
C PRO A 8 -0.08 19.88 -7.07
N GLU A 9 0.54 19.17 -8.03
CA GLU A 9 -0.11 18.13 -8.83
C GLU A 9 -0.22 16.77 -8.09
N ASP A 10 0.44 16.62 -6.94
CA ASP A 10 0.34 15.44 -6.11
C ASP A 10 -0.91 15.44 -5.24
N LYS A 11 -1.90 14.65 -5.67
CA LYS A 11 -3.24 14.53 -5.08
C LYS A 11 -3.24 14.33 -3.56
N HIS A 12 -2.20 13.73 -2.99
CA HIS A 12 -2.11 13.42 -1.57
C HIS A 12 -0.80 13.90 -0.93
N SER A 13 -0.18 14.97 -1.44
CA SER A 13 0.98 15.55 -0.76
C SER A 13 0.59 16.17 0.59
N PRO A 14 1.20 15.75 1.71
CA PRO A 14 1.00 16.40 3.01
C PRO A 14 1.63 17.78 3.06
N LYS A 15 2.67 18.04 2.25
CA LYS A 15 3.36 19.32 2.18
C LYS A 15 2.48 20.40 1.55
N GLU A 16 1.79 20.06 0.45
CA GLU A 16 1.00 21.03 -0.32
C GLU A 16 -0.45 21.15 0.20
N HIS A 17 -1.03 20.08 0.75
CA HIS A 17 -2.46 20.05 1.11
C HIS A 17 -2.71 19.79 2.60
N GLY A 18 -1.67 19.54 3.38
CA GLY A 18 -1.76 19.29 4.82
C GLY A 18 -2.02 17.82 5.20
N PHE A 19 -1.88 17.54 6.49
CA PHE A 19 -1.94 16.18 7.04
C PHE A 19 -3.30 15.51 6.84
N PHE A 20 -4.41 16.18 7.20
CA PHE A 20 -5.74 15.57 7.12
C PHE A 20 -6.16 15.29 5.67
N TRP A 21 -5.75 16.13 4.72
CA TRP A 21 -6.02 15.91 3.31
C TRP A 21 -5.26 14.70 2.76
N SER A 22 -3.94 14.66 2.98
CA SER A 22 -3.08 13.54 2.56
C SER A 22 -3.48 12.21 3.23
N HIS A 23 -3.95 12.26 4.48
CA HIS A 23 -4.40 11.08 5.20
C HIS A 23 -5.79 10.60 4.77
N MET A 24 -6.75 11.49 4.46
CA MET A 24 -8.12 11.03 4.13
C MET A 24 -8.82 11.85 3.07
N GLY A 25 -8.63 13.18 3.05
CA GLY A 25 -9.42 14.05 2.18
C GLY A 25 -9.31 13.73 0.69
N TRP A 26 -8.12 13.33 0.23
CA TRP A 26 -7.85 13.16 -1.20
C TRP A 26 -8.73 12.08 -1.86
N PHE A 27 -8.89 10.90 -1.25
CA PHE A 27 -9.58 9.77 -1.89
C PHE A 27 -11.11 9.90 -1.88
N LEU A 28 -11.65 10.80 -1.06
CA LEU A 28 -13.09 11.09 -0.97
C LEU A 28 -13.59 12.00 -2.10
N THR A 29 -12.71 12.41 -3.01
CA THR A 29 -13.05 13.29 -4.13
C THR A 29 -13.34 12.50 -5.41
N LYS A 30 -14.37 12.91 -6.15
CA LYS A 30 -14.76 12.26 -7.42
C LYS A 30 -13.63 12.26 -8.47
N SER A 31 -12.80 13.30 -8.49
CA SER A 31 -11.65 13.42 -9.41
C SER A 31 -10.55 12.37 -9.16
N ASN A 32 -10.51 11.80 -7.96
CA ASN A 32 -9.56 10.77 -7.56
C ASN A 32 -10.13 9.36 -7.69
N PHE A 33 -11.45 9.24 -7.89
CA PHE A 33 -12.12 7.98 -8.18
C PHE A 33 -11.99 7.54 -9.64
N VAL A 34 -11.91 8.49 -10.58
CA VAL A 34 -11.84 8.15 -12.01
C VAL A 34 -10.42 7.77 -12.42
N THR A 35 -10.27 6.56 -12.99
CA THR A 35 -9.01 6.05 -13.53
C THR A 35 -8.52 6.87 -14.72
N ASN A 36 -7.34 7.48 -14.60
CA ASN A 36 -6.72 8.22 -15.70
C ASN A 36 -5.90 7.28 -16.60
N THR A 37 -6.51 6.85 -17.69
CA THR A 37 -5.96 5.85 -18.63
C THR A 37 -4.67 6.29 -19.32
N LYS A 38 -4.33 7.58 -19.33
CA LYS A 38 -3.08 8.10 -19.93
C LYS A 38 -1.83 7.53 -19.24
N PHE A 39 -1.90 7.28 -17.93
CA PHE A 39 -0.76 6.84 -17.13
C PHE A 39 -0.62 5.31 -17.01
N ILE A 40 -1.63 4.55 -17.46
CA ILE A 40 -1.71 3.09 -17.22
C ILE A 40 -1.99 2.31 -18.51
N ARG A 41 -1.52 2.82 -19.67
CA ARG A 41 -1.79 2.22 -20.99
C ARG A 41 -1.40 0.75 -21.09
N GLU A 42 -0.36 0.33 -20.36
CA GLU A 42 0.09 -1.05 -20.34
C GLU A 42 -0.86 -1.95 -19.54
N LEU A 43 -1.40 -1.45 -18.41
CA LEU A 43 -2.32 -2.21 -17.54
C LEU A 43 -3.69 -2.44 -18.18
N ILE A 44 -4.17 -1.49 -19.00
CA ILE A 44 -5.49 -1.58 -19.65
C ILE A 44 -5.56 -2.72 -20.68
N ARG A 45 -4.41 -3.22 -21.13
CA ARG A 45 -4.34 -4.36 -22.06
C ARG A 45 -4.90 -5.64 -21.42
N PHE A 46 -4.82 -5.76 -20.09
CA PHE A 46 -5.30 -6.91 -19.33
C PHE A 46 -6.82 -6.83 -19.11
N PRO A 47 -7.62 -7.75 -19.69
CA PRO A 47 -9.08 -7.75 -19.53
C PRO A 47 -9.52 -7.92 -18.07
N GLU A 48 -8.78 -8.69 -17.27
CA GLU A 48 -9.04 -8.91 -15.85
C GLU A 48 -8.97 -7.62 -15.03
N LEU A 49 -7.99 -6.75 -15.30
CA LEU A 49 -7.86 -5.46 -14.62
C LEU A 49 -9.00 -4.51 -15.00
N ARG A 50 -9.41 -4.51 -16.28
CA ARG A 50 -10.58 -3.73 -16.73
C ARG A 50 -11.89 -4.24 -16.12
N MET A 51 -12.01 -5.55 -15.91
CA MET A 51 -13.17 -6.13 -15.27
C MET A 51 -13.24 -5.71 -13.79
N ILE A 52 -12.12 -5.74 -13.07
CA ILE A 52 -12.04 -5.29 -11.68
C ILE A 52 -12.38 -3.80 -11.57
N ASP A 53 -11.82 -2.95 -12.43
CA ASP A 53 -12.12 -1.49 -12.46
C ASP A 53 -13.60 -1.21 -12.76
N ARG A 54 -14.22 -1.97 -13.67
CA ARG A 54 -15.64 -1.81 -14.01
C ARG A 54 -16.59 -2.29 -12.92
N PHE A 55 -16.19 -3.31 -12.16
CA PHE A 55 -17.01 -3.97 -11.14
C PHE A 55 -16.36 -3.85 -9.76
N ASP A 56 -15.77 -2.70 -9.49
CA ASP A 56 -15.03 -2.38 -8.26
C ASP A 56 -15.87 -2.57 -6.99
N LEU A 57 -17.19 -2.37 -7.06
CA LEU A 57 -18.14 -2.62 -5.96
C LEU A 57 -18.53 -4.10 -5.80
N LEU A 58 -18.39 -4.92 -6.85
CA LEU A 58 -18.82 -6.32 -6.82
C LEU A 58 -18.00 -7.12 -5.81
N MET A 59 -16.68 -6.93 -5.78
CA MET A 59 -15.79 -7.70 -4.90
C MET A 59 -15.97 -7.36 -3.42
N PRO A 60 -16.01 -6.09 -2.99
CA PRO A 60 -16.33 -5.73 -1.60
C PRO A 60 -17.73 -6.21 -1.18
N LEU A 61 -18.73 -6.11 -2.06
CA LEU A 61 -20.08 -6.58 -1.76
C LEU A 61 -20.10 -8.10 -1.61
N ALA A 62 -19.46 -8.84 -2.53
CA ALA A 62 -19.36 -10.29 -2.45
C ALA A 62 -18.65 -10.74 -1.17
N LEU A 63 -17.53 -10.10 -0.80
CA LEU A 63 -16.81 -10.40 0.44
C LEU A 63 -17.67 -10.13 1.68
N SER A 64 -18.33 -8.97 1.73
CA SER A 64 -19.15 -8.58 2.88
C SER A 64 -20.36 -9.50 3.09
N ILE A 65 -21.07 -9.85 2.02
CA ILE A 65 -22.17 -10.83 2.05
C ILE A 65 -21.63 -12.20 2.44
N SER A 66 -20.50 -12.64 1.87
CA SER A 66 -19.91 -13.95 2.17
C SER A 66 -19.54 -14.07 3.64
N LEU A 67 -18.91 -13.04 4.23
CA LEU A 67 -18.58 -13.03 5.66
C LEU A 67 -19.83 -13.08 6.54
N PHE A 68 -20.88 -12.35 6.17
CA PHE A 68 -22.16 -12.44 6.88
C PHE A 68 -22.76 -13.85 6.80
N MET A 69 -22.81 -14.44 5.62
CA MET A 69 -23.37 -15.78 5.40
C MET A 69 -22.55 -16.87 6.12
N ILE A 70 -21.22 -16.78 6.10
CA ILE A 70 -20.34 -17.66 6.86
C ILE A 70 -20.60 -17.51 8.35
N GLY A 71 -20.73 -16.29 8.86
CA GLY A 71 -21.00 -16.07 10.28
C GLY A 71 -22.38 -16.57 10.70
N TYR A 72 -23.38 -16.44 9.82
CA TYR A 72 -24.70 -17.04 10.02
C TYR A 72 -24.63 -18.57 10.06
N TYR A 73 -23.90 -19.18 9.13
CA TYR A 73 -23.66 -20.62 9.10
C TYR A 73 -22.98 -21.11 10.38
N LEU A 74 -21.88 -20.47 10.80
CA LEU A 74 -21.15 -20.84 12.02
C LEU A 74 -22.02 -20.69 13.27
N ASN A 75 -22.90 -19.70 13.31
CA ASN A 75 -23.83 -19.55 14.43
C ASN A 75 -24.80 -20.74 14.57
N GLN A 76 -25.23 -21.33 13.44
CA GLN A 76 -26.18 -22.43 13.42
C GLN A 76 -25.51 -23.79 13.66
N TYR A 77 -24.36 -24.04 13.03
CA TYR A 77 -23.71 -25.35 13.03
C TYR A 77 -22.55 -25.47 14.02
N GLU A 78 -21.94 -24.36 14.42
CA GLU A 78 -20.78 -24.29 15.32
C GLU A 78 -20.98 -23.25 16.44
N PRO A 79 -22.08 -23.32 17.23
CA PRO A 79 -22.44 -22.28 18.20
C PRO A 79 -21.38 -22.07 19.30
N GLN A 80 -20.53 -23.06 19.54
CA GLN A 80 -19.37 -23.01 20.43
C GLN A 80 -18.31 -21.97 20.06
N LEU A 81 -18.28 -21.50 18.80
CA LEU A 81 -17.40 -20.41 18.36
C LEU A 81 -17.88 -19.03 18.82
N HIS A 82 -19.09 -18.94 19.38
CA HIS A 82 -19.69 -17.70 19.88
C HIS A 82 -19.65 -16.55 18.86
N THR A 83 -19.87 -16.89 17.58
CA THR A 83 -19.89 -15.92 16.48
C THR A 83 -21.23 -15.90 15.75
N ASN A 84 -21.45 -14.85 14.95
CA ASN A 84 -22.62 -14.69 14.10
C ASN A 84 -22.31 -13.86 12.85
N GLY A 85 -23.28 -13.77 11.94
CA GLY A 85 -23.13 -13.06 10.67
C GLY A 85 -22.73 -11.59 10.83
N PHE A 86 -23.36 -10.86 11.76
CA PHE A 86 -23.01 -9.47 12.02
C PHE A 86 -21.61 -9.32 12.60
N GLN A 87 -21.18 -10.24 13.47
CA GLN A 87 -19.83 -10.18 14.04
C GLN A 87 -18.75 -10.35 12.97
N LEU A 88 -18.88 -11.33 12.07
CA LEU A 88 -17.93 -11.50 10.96
C LEU A 88 -18.00 -10.35 9.95
N PHE A 89 -19.19 -9.81 9.65
CA PHE A 89 -19.31 -8.63 8.81
C PHE A 89 -18.65 -7.40 9.45
N ILE A 90 -18.97 -7.08 10.70
CA ILE A 90 -18.45 -5.88 11.37
C ILE A 90 -16.93 -5.97 11.55
N TRP A 91 -16.41 -7.08 12.09
CA TRP A 91 -14.99 -7.19 12.38
C TRP A 91 -14.17 -7.57 11.15
N GLY A 92 -14.62 -8.57 10.38
CA GLY A 92 -13.89 -9.10 9.24
C GLY A 92 -13.96 -8.22 7.99
N PHE A 93 -15.04 -7.46 7.81
CA PHE A 93 -15.17 -6.53 6.68
C PHE A 93 -15.01 -5.08 7.14
N SER A 94 -15.93 -4.55 7.95
CA SER A 94 -16.02 -3.10 8.19
C SER A 94 -14.81 -2.54 8.95
N ILE A 95 -14.52 -3.06 10.14
CA ILE A 95 -13.40 -2.58 10.98
C ILE A 95 -12.07 -2.90 10.30
N SER A 96 -11.91 -4.12 9.77
CA SER A 96 -10.69 -4.50 9.04
C SER A 96 -10.41 -3.57 7.85
N THR A 97 -11.43 -3.24 7.05
CA THR A 97 -11.28 -2.32 5.90
C THR A 97 -10.92 -0.90 6.35
N VAL A 98 -11.56 -0.38 7.40
CA VAL A 98 -11.21 0.95 7.95
C VAL A 98 -9.77 0.98 8.45
N MET A 99 -9.35 -0.04 9.19
CA MET A 99 -7.97 -0.16 9.69
C MET A 99 -6.96 -0.27 8.53
N LEU A 100 -7.28 -1.05 7.50
CA LEU A 100 -6.45 -1.17 6.29
C LEU A 100 -6.29 0.20 5.61
N TYR A 101 -7.39 0.93 5.41
CA TYR A 101 -7.35 2.27 4.82
C TYR A 101 -6.46 3.21 5.63
N HIS A 102 -6.63 3.28 6.94
CA HIS A 102 -5.76 4.11 7.77
C HIS A 102 -4.29 3.68 7.71
N ALA A 103 -4.00 2.37 7.71
CA ALA A 103 -2.64 1.87 7.56
C ALA A 103 -2.01 2.32 6.24
N THR A 104 -2.70 2.15 5.11
CA THR A 104 -2.25 2.62 3.79
C THR A 104 -2.06 4.14 3.77
N PHE A 105 -3.00 4.90 4.35
CA PHE A 105 -2.93 6.35 4.33
C PHE A 105 -1.84 6.93 5.23
N LEU A 106 -1.35 6.20 6.24
CA LEU A 106 -0.16 6.58 7.00
C LEU A 106 1.09 6.64 6.11
N VAL A 107 1.16 5.87 5.02
CA VAL A 107 2.27 5.97 4.05
C VAL A 107 2.25 7.35 3.38
N ASN A 108 1.09 7.79 2.89
CA ASN A 108 0.94 9.09 2.24
C ASN A 108 1.17 10.27 3.19
N SER A 109 0.71 10.17 4.44
CA SER A 109 0.79 11.28 5.39
C SER A 109 2.04 11.20 6.28
N VAL A 110 2.15 10.17 7.12
CA VAL A 110 3.21 10.05 8.12
C VAL A 110 4.57 9.74 7.49
N ALA A 111 4.64 8.85 6.50
CA ALA A 111 5.93 8.52 5.88
C ALA A 111 6.53 9.67 5.05
N HIS A 112 5.78 10.74 4.78
CA HIS A 112 6.29 11.98 4.19
C HIS A 112 6.64 13.07 5.22
N GLN A 113 6.36 12.84 6.51
CA GLN A 113 6.61 13.83 7.58
C GLN A 113 7.55 13.33 8.65
N TRP A 114 7.49 12.03 8.99
CA TRP A 114 8.19 11.45 10.14
C TRP A 114 8.93 10.15 9.78
N GLY A 115 10.23 10.11 10.07
CA GLY A 115 11.11 8.98 9.81
C GLY A 115 12.53 9.43 9.45
N LYS A 116 13.32 8.52 8.88
CA LYS A 116 14.70 8.79 8.45
C LYS A 116 14.77 8.91 6.94
N LYS A 117 15.45 9.93 6.42
CA LYS A 117 15.81 10.04 5.00
C LYS A 117 17.20 9.46 4.83
N ARG A 118 17.33 8.40 4.01
CA ARG A 118 18.60 7.73 3.70
C ARG A 118 19.13 8.15 2.33
N TYR A 119 18.24 8.40 1.38
CA TYR A 119 18.57 8.73 0.01
C TYR A 119 18.11 10.14 -0.33
N GLU A 120 18.92 10.84 -1.12
CA GLU A 120 18.56 12.12 -1.73
C GLU A 120 17.50 11.92 -2.81
N THR A 121 16.24 12.03 -2.40
CA THR A 121 15.06 12.14 -3.28
C THR A 121 14.58 13.59 -3.37
N GLN A 122 13.86 13.93 -4.44
CA GLN A 122 13.30 15.28 -4.65
C GLN A 122 12.09 15.58 -3.73
N ASP A 123 11.55 14.55 -3.09
CA ASP A 123 10.40 14.61 -2.19
C ASP A 123 10.80 14.53 -0.71
N THR A 124 9.77 14.53 0.14
CA THR A 124 9.86 14.43 1.59
C THR A 124 9.64 13.01 2.11
N SER A 125 9.71 11.98 1.26
CA SER A 125 9.59 10.59 1.70
C SER A 125 10.65 10.23 2.76
N ARG A 126 10.25 9.43 3.74
CA ARG A 126 11.06 8.99 4.88
C ARG A 126 10.79 7.53 5.17
N ASN A 127 11.84 6.81 5.57
CA ASN A 127 11.73 5.45 6.09
C ASN A 127 11.21 5.48 7.52
N ASN A 128 10.17 4.70 7.80
CA ASN A 128 9.54 4.59 9.11
C ASN A 128 9.27 3.12 9.45
N PHE A 129 9.98 2.61 10.47
CA PHE A 129 9.89 1.20 10.87
C PHE A 129 8.50 0.80 11.34
N ILE A 130 7.81 1.64 12.13
CA ILE A 130 6.47 1.31 12.64
C ILE A 130 5.49 1.20 11.49
N ILE A 131 5.53 2.16 10.55
CA ILE A 131 4.69 2.11 9.35
C ILE A 131 5.04 0.87 8.52
N ALA A 132 6.32 0.53 8.35
CA ALA A 132 6.72 -0.64 7.57
C ALA A 132 6.16 -1.95 8.13
N ILE A 133 6.05 -2.10 9.46
CA ILE A 133 5.39 -3.26 10.06
C ILE A 133 3.88 -3.25 9.81
N LEU A 134 3.23 -2.10 9.99
CA LEU A 134 1.77 -1.98 9.80
C LEU A 134 1.34 -2.17 8.33
N THR A 135 2.19 -1.77 7.39
CA THR A 135 1.91 -1.81 5.94
C THR A 135 2.72 -2.87 5.22
N PHE A 136 3.27 -3.84 5.97
CA PHE A 136 3.94 -5.02 5.41
C PHE A 136 5.14 -4.71 4.49
N GLY A 137 5.79 -3.56 4.70
CA GLY A 137 6.98 -3.11 3.99
C GLY A 137 6.88 -1.69 3.45
N GLU A 138 5.67 -1.13 3.29
CA GLU A 138 5.50 0.16 2.60
C GLU A 138 6.06 1.38 3.36
N GLY A 139 6.32 1.22 4.66
CA GLY A 139 6.98 2.26 5.44
C GLY A 139 8.46 2.48 5.12
N TRP A 140 9.11 1.63 4.30
CA TRP A 140 10.44 1.91 3.73
C TRP A 140 10.34 2.91 2.55
N HIS A 141 9.62 4.00 2.79
CA HIS A 141 9.08 4.86 1.75
C HIS A 141 10.16 5.70 1.04
N ASN A 142 11.21 6.11 1.76
CA ASN A 142 12.34 6.80 1.12
C ASN A 142 13.18 5.87 0.25
N ASN A 143 13.32 4.59 0.65
CA ASN A 143 13.93 3.59 -0.24
C ASN A 143 13.08 3.40 -1.50
N HIS A 144 11.76 3.26 -1.34
CA HIS A 144 10.81 3.11 -2.43
C HIS A 144 10.87 4.30 -3.39
N HIS A 145 10.88 5.54 -2.89
CA HIS A 145 11.01 6.75 -3.71
C HIS A 145 12.38 6.91 -4.38
N HIS A 146 13.45 6.38 -3.78
CA HIS A 146 14.77 6.35 -4.42
C HIS A 146 14.81 5.42 -5.63
N TYR A 147 14.18 4.25 -5.53
CA TYR A 147 14.09 3.31 -6.65
C TYR A 147 12.73 2.61 -6.74
N PRO A 148 11.70 3.27 -7.32
CA PRO A 148 10.33 2.76 -7.37
C PRO A 148 10.14 1.49 -8.21
N GLY A 149 11.14 1.14 -9.03
CA GLY A 149 11.12 -0.06 -9.88
C GLY A 149 11.54 -1.35 -9.17
N SER A 150 11.94 -1.28 -7.89
CA SER A 150 12.29 -2.47 -7.09
C SER A 150 11.04 -3.13 -6.51
N ALA A 151 10.96 -4.45 -6.62
CA ALA A 151 9.92 -5.27 -5.98
C ALA A 151 10.05 -5.33 -4.45
N ARG A 152 11.21 -5.01 -3.88
CA ARG A 152 11.43 -4.85 -2.45
C ARG A 152 11.56 -3.38 -2.09
N GLN A 153 10.93 -2.96 -1.01
CA GLN A 153 11.01 -1.59 -0.49
C GLN A 153 12.03 -1.50 0.66
N GLY A 154 12.14 -2.52 1.50
CA GLY A 154 13.28 -2.64 2.42
C GLY A 154 14.53 -3.03 1.62
N PHE A 155 15.61 -2.26 1.62
CA PHE A 155 16.83 -2.52 0.82
C PHE A 155 17.91 -3.31 1.59
N TYR A 156 17.79 -3.39 2.91
CA TYR A 156 18.73 -4.09 3.78
C TYR A 156 18.08 -5.33 4.40
N TRP A 157 18.89 -6.26 4.90
CA TRP A 157 18.38 -7.53 5.44
C TRP A 157 17.57 -7.36 6.73
N TRP A 158 17.83 -6.30 7.51
CA TRP A 158 17.09 -5.95 8.73
C TRP A 158 15.81 -5.15 8.45
N GLU A 159 15.57 -4.75 7.21
CA GLU A 159 14.37 -4.03 6.81
C GLU A 159 13.28 -5.03 6.44
N ILE A 160 12.43 -5.33 7.42
CA ILE A 160 11.35 -6.30 7.27
C ILE A 160 10.37 -5.83 6.20
N ASP A 161 10.15 -6.67 5.19
CA ASP A 161 9.29 -6.43 4.04
C ASP A 161 8.51 -7.71 3.75
N LEU A 162 7.34 -7.84 4.39
CA LEU A 162 6.52 -9.05 4.31
C LEU A 162 5.96 -9.25 2.89
N THR A 163 5.61 -8.16 2.20
CA THR A 163 5.17 -8.19 0.80
C THR A 163 6.25 -8.80 -0.09
N TYR A 164 7.50 -8.38 0.06
CA TYR A 164 8.60 -8.98 -0.71
C TYR A 164 8.84 -10.45 -0.37
N TYR A 165 8.66 -10.88 0.89
CA TYR A 165 8.78 -12.29 1.25
C TYR A 165 7.72 -13.15 0.55
N VAL A 166 6.50 -12.65 0.43
CA VAL A 166 5.44 -13.32 -0.36
C VAL A 166 5.85 -13.39 -1.84
N LEU A 167 6.33 -12.30 -2.44
CA LEU A 167 6.81 -12.30 -3.82
C LEU A 167 7.97 -13.30 -4.03
N LYS A 168 8.90 -13.38 -3.10
CA LYS A 168 10.00 -14.35 -3.14
C LYS A 168 9.50 -15.79 -3.07
N PHE A 169 8.49 -16.06 -2.22
CA PHE A 169 7.85 -17.36 -2.16
C PHE A 169 7.15 -17.72 -3.49
N LEU A 170 6.37 -16.79 -4.04
CA LEU A 170 5.70 -16.97 -5.34
C LEU A 170 6.70 -17.20 -6.48
N ALA A 171 7.85 -16.52 -6.46
CA ALA A 171 8.91 -16.72 -7.44
C ALA A 171 9.56 -18.10 -7.29
N MET A 172 9.78 -18.55 -6.05
CA MET A 172 10.35 -19.87 -5.75
C MET A 172 9.45 -21.02 -6.23
N ILE A 173 8.13 -20.88 -6.16
CA ILE A 173 7.19 -21.89 -6.68
C ILE A 173 6.84 -21.70 -8.17
N GLY A 174 7.48 -20.74 -8.86
CA GLY A 174 7.32 -20.51 -10.30
C GLY A 174 6.03 -19.81 -10.71
N VAL A 175 5.30 -19.18 -9.78
CA VAL A 175 4.09 -18.40 -10.09
C VAL A 175 4.44 -17.05 -10.73
N ILE A 176 5.57 -16.46 -10.32
CA ILE A 176 6.12 -15.24 -10.91
C ILE A 176 7.60 -15.43 -11.28
N TRP A 177 8.09 -14.62 -12.20
CA TRP A 177 9.49 -14.58 -12.62
C TRP A 177 9.90 -13.12 -12.91
N ASP A 178 11.18 -12.88 -13.24
CA ASP A 178 11.73 -11.55 -13.53
C ASP A 178 11.51 -10.50 -12.42
N VAL A 179 11.52 -10.94 -11.15
CA VAL A 179 11.38 -10.06 -9.98
C VAL A 179 12.61 -9.15 -9.87
N ARG A 180 12.42 -7.88 -10.21
CA ARG A 180 13.48 -6.86 -10.15
C ARG A 180 13.71 -6.43 -8.72
N THR A 181 14.96 -6.41 -8.28
CA THR A 181 15.36 -5.93 -6.95
C THR A 181 16.41 -4.83 -7.08
N VAL A 182 16.59 -4.05 -6.02
CA VAL A 182 17.65 -3.05 -5.96
C VAL A 182 19.03 -3.70 -6.13
N SER A 183 19.82 -3.20 -7.08
CA SER A 183 21.22 -3.59 -7.25
C SER A 183 22.10 -2.87 -6.24
N GLU A 184 23.28 -3.41 -5.96
CA GLU A 184 24.25 -2.78 -5.05
C GLU A 184 24.57 -1.34 -5.48
N ASN A 185 24.85 -1.12 -6.76
CA ASN A 185 25.17 0.21 -7.30
C ASN A 185 24.04 1.23 -7.07
N ILE A 186 22.78 0.81 -7.23
CA ILE A 186 21.63 1.70 -6.97
C ILE A 186 21.47 1.93 -5.48
N ARG A 187 21.62 0.88 -4.66
CA ARG A 187 21.52 0.97 -3.20
C ARG A 187 22.59 1.89 -2.61
N GLU A 188 23.79 1.91 -3.16
CA GLU A 188 24.88 2.77 -2.67
C GLU A 188 24.84 4.19 -3.26
N SER A 189 24.07 4.41 -4.32
CA SER A 189 23.94 5.74 -4.94
C SER A 189 23.11 6.71 -4.08
N LYS A 190 23.47 7.99 -4.12
CA LYS A 190 22.71 9.10 -3.52
C LYS A 190 22.37 8.92 -2.03
N LYS A 191 23.19 8.17 -1.30
CA LYS A 191 23.06 8.12 0.16
C LYS A 191 23.38 9.49 0.74
N ILE A 192 22.61 9.89 1.74
CA ILE A 192 22.90 11.09 2.53
C ILE A 192 24.02 10.73 3.50
N ASP A 193 25.18 11.35 3.34
CA ASP A 193 26.29 11.21 4.27
C ASP A 193 25.96 11.95 5.56
N HIS A 194 25.67 11.21 6.63
CA HIS A 194 25.43 11.78 7.97
C HIS A 194 26.71 12.31 8.64
N LEU A 195 27.85 12.37 7.94
CA LEU A 195 29.17 12.76 8.49
C LEU A 195 29.41 14.28 8.53
N HIS A 196 28.46 15.12 8.11
CA HIS A 196 28.64 16.59 8.08
C HIS A 196 27.52 17.41 8.74
N HIS A 197 26.96 16.92 9.85
CA HIS A 197 26.14 17.75 10.75
C HIS A 197 26.61 17.68 12.20
#